data_AF-A0A949XGL4-F1
#
_entry.id   AF-A0A949XGL4-F1
#
_cell.length_a   1.000
_cell.length_b   1.000
_cell.length_c   1.000
_cell.angle_alpha   90.00
_cell.angle_beta   90.00
_cell.angle_gamma   90.00
#
_symmetry.space_group_name_H-M   'P 1'
#
loop_
_entity.id
_entity.type
_entity.pdbx_description
1 polymer ?
#
loop_
_entity_poly.entity_id
_entity_poly.type
_entity_poly.pdbx_seq_one_letter_code
_entity_poly.pdbx_strand_id
1 'polypeptide(L)'
;MFASAIYDTATHTAPVPALDRSPSGAFKVGSDAHKRAFCSVLIDVFDPYKPSVLAWPKLSADAEKRLTSLPFWNIAVQTEGFASSRMQAMADTIVDPTIKEALSLNAFEEGRHKLVIRNMLRFYGIPLQEEKPYSTPQNAEALFIRTGYGECFDSFFAFGLFKMAKDSGYFPP
;
A
#
# COMPACT_ATOMS: atom_id res chain seq x y z
N MET A 1 -5.10 3.33 20.65
CA MET A 1 -4.91 1.89 20.35
C MET A 1 -5.56 1.48 19.01
N PHE A 2 -5.59 2.33 17.97
CA PHE A 2 -6.40 2.06 16.75
C PHE A 2 -5.84 1.09 15.74
N ALA A 3 -4.53 0.87 15.73
CA ALA A 3 -3.97 -0.17 14.86
C ALA A 3 -4.31 -1.59 15.37
N SER A 4 -4.71 -1.75 16.64
CA SER A 4 -4.95 -3.05 17.25
C SER A 4 -6.36 -3.60 17.00
N ALA A 5 -7.37 -2.75 16.83
CA ALA A 5 -8.78 -3.21 16.77
C ALA A 5 -9.22 -3.68 15.38
N ILE A 6 -8.57 -3.23 14.30
CA ILE A 6 -8.79 -3.76 12.94
C ILE A 6 -7.94 -5.02 12.70
N TYR A 7 -6.81 -5.14 13.42
CA TYR A 7 -5.98 -6.34 13.38
C TYR A 7 -6.70 -7.58 13.93
N ASP A 8 -7.60 -7.41 14.91
CA ASP A 8 -8.12 -8.54 15.71
C ASP A 8 -9.28 -9.32 15.07
N THR A 9 -9.92 -8.80 14.02
CA THR A 9 -11.12 -9.43 13.41
C THR A 9 -10.86 -10.12 12.07
N ALA A 10 -9.63 -10.10 11.57
CA ALA A 10 -9.21 -10.80 10.36
C ALA A 10 -7.88 -11.56 10.54
N THR A 11 -7.55 -11.97 11.77
CA THR A 11 -6.30 -12.68 12.04
C THR A 11 -6.27 -14.07 11.40
N HIS A 12 -5.62 -14.20 10.25
CA HIS A 12 -4.60 -15.23 10.18
C HIS A 12 -3.51 -14.83 11.18
N THR A 13 -3.54 -15.41 12.38
CA THR A 13 -2.49 -15.32 13.41
C THR A 13 -1.21 -16.05 12.98
N ALA A 14 -0.88 -16.03 11.69
CA ALA A 14 0.40 -16.52 11.24
C ALA A 14 1.47 -15.54 11.74
N PRO A 15 2.52 -16.00 12.46
CA PRO A 15 3.67 -15.15 12.70
C PRO A 15 4.15 -14.61 11.36
N VAL A 16 4.56 -13.33 11.30
CA VAL A 16 5.28 -12.80 10.13
C VAL A 16 6.38 -13.81 9.85
N PRO A 17 6.40 -14.44 8.66
CA PRO A 17 7.42 -15.44 8.35
C PRO A 17 8.77 -14.84 8.65
N ALA A 18 9.65 -15.61 9.31
CA ALA A 18 11.05 -15.21 9.37
C ALA A 18 11.49 -14.91 7.93
N LEU A 19 12.25 -13.82 7.73
CA LEU A 19 12.85 -13.48 6.44
C LEU A 19 13.90 -14.55 6.09
N ASP A 20 13.43 -15.75 5.74
CA ASP A 20 14.21 -16.97 5.53
C ASP A 20 15.18 -16.79 4.36
N ARG A 21 14.84 -15.91 3.42
CA ARG A 21 15.70 -15.56 2.28
C ARG A 21 16.66 -14.40 2.55
N SER A 22 16.56 -13.72 3.71
CA SER A 22 17.44 -12.62 4.06
C SER A 22 18.80 -13.10 4.57
N PRO A 23 19.92 -12.67 3.98
CA PRO A 23 21.22 -12.92 4.57
C PRO A 23 21.33 -12.25 5.96
N SER A 24 21.85 -12.99 6.94
CA SER A 24 22.11 -12.49 8.29
C SER A 24 23.40 -11.66 8.35
N GLY A 25 23.41 -10.57 9.12
CA GLY A 25 24.59 -9.76 9.38
C GLY A 25 24.77 -8.58 8.40
N ALA A 26 25.88 -7.85 8.55
CA ALA A 26 26.18 -6.71 7.69
C ALA A 26 26.50 -7.16 6.26
N PHE A 27 25.92 -6.50 5.27
CA PHE A 27 26.21 -6.70 3.86
C PHE A 27 26.66 -5.41 3.19
N LYS A 28 27.44 -5.54 2.11
CA LYS A 28 27.85 -4.40 1.29
C LYS A 28 26.66 -3.88 0.49
N VAL A 29 26.37 -2.59 0.56
CA VAL A 29 25.34 -1.94 -0.29
C VAL A 29 25.66 -2.19 -1.76
N GLY A 30 24.65 -2.59 -2.53
CA GLY A 30 24.75 -2.96 -3.94
C GLY A 30 25.29 -4.36 -4.22
N SER A 31 25.63 -5.14 -3.19
CA SER A 31 25.98 -6.57 -3.36
C SER A 31 24.74 -7.44 -3.59
N ASP A 32 24.94 -8.67 -4.06
CA ASP A 32 23.86 -9.66 -4.15
C ASP A 32 23.22 -9.98 -2.80
N ALA A 33 23.99 -9.90 -1.70
CA ALA A 33 23.44 -10.05 -0.36
C ALA A 33 22.47 -8.90 -0.02
N HIS A 34 22.83 -7.66 -0.36
CA HIS A 34 21.93 -6.51 -0.21
C HIS A 34 20.67 -6.66 -1.06
N LYS A 35 20.80 -7.07 -2.34
CA LYS A 35 19.67 -7.32 -3.23
C LYS A 35 18.70 -8.34 -2.63
N ARG A 36 19.20 -9.49 -2.16
CA ARG A 36 18.36 -10.53 -1.54
C ARG A 36 17.67 -10.04 -0.28
N ALA A 37 18.39 -9.33 0.59
CA ALA A 37 17.81 -8.74 1.81
C ALA A 37 16.73 -7.70 1.51
N PHE A 38 16.87 -6.93 0.44
CA PHE A 38 15.86 -5.97 0.02
C PHE A 38 14.61 -6.67 -0.55
N CYS A 39 14.81 -7.61 -1.48
CA CYS A 39 13.70 -8.29 -2.15
C CYS A 39 12.89 -9.20 -1.21
N SER A 40 13.52 -9.83 -0.22
CA SER A 40 12.82 -10.68 0.76
C SER A 40 11.78 -9.91 1.58
N VAL A 41 11.98 -8.61 1.83
CA VAL A 41 11.01 -7.77 2.55
C VAL A 41 9.67 -7.71 1.82
N LEU A 42 9.65 -7.86 0.50
CA LEU A 42 8.40 -7.88 -0.28
C LEU A 42 7.89 -9.30 -0.50
N ILE A 43 8.80 -10.25 -0.73
CA ILE A 43 8.45 -11.62 -1.11
C ILE A 43 8.03 -12.45 0.10
N ASP A 44 8.81 -12.43 1.19
CA ASP A 44 8.64 -13.37 2.29
C ASP A 44 7.49 -12.97 3.23
N VAL A 45 7.12 -11.69 3.26
CA VAL A 45 6.04 -11.17 4.10
C VAL A 45 4.71 -11.04 3.35
N PHE A 46 4.65 -11.48 2.10
CA PHE A 46 3.44 -11.41 1.29
C PHE A 46 2.31 -12.24 1.91
N ASP A 47 1.19 -11.60 2.22
CA ASP A 47 -0.04 -12.23 2.69
C ASP A 47 -1.12 -12.19 1.59
N PRO A 48 -1.57 -13.35 1.07
CA PRO A 48 -2.58 -13.43 0.02
C PRO A 48 -4.03 -13.16 0.49
N TYR A 49 -4.23 -12.34 1.53
CA TYR A 49 -5.56 -11.95 1.99
C TYR A 49 -6.38 -11.24 0.89
N LYS A 50 -7.70 -11.40 0.97
CA LYS A 50 -8.67 -10.79 0.04
C LYS A 50 -9.27 -9.51 0.63
N PRO A 51 -9.14 -8.33 0.00
CA PRO A 51 -9.72 -7.09 0.52
C PRO A 51 -11.24 -7.14 0.77
N SER A 52 -11.97 -8.04 0.10
CA SER A 52 -13.41 -8.18 0.25
C SER A 52 -13.85 -8.83 1.57
N VAL A 53 -12.93 -9.47 2.31
CA VAL A 53 -13.25 -10.10 3.60
C VAL A 53 -13.01 -9.18 4.80
N LEU A 54 -12.47 -7.97 4.57
CA LEU A 54 -12.22 -7.01 5.63
C LEU A 54 -13.54 -6.54 6.26
N ALA A 55 -13.67 -6.73 7.56
CA ALA A 55 -14.80 -6.24 8.34
C ALA A 55 -14.60 -4.76 8.68
N TRP A 56 -15.24 -3.87 7.92
CA TRP A 56 -15.21 -2.44 8.21
C TRP A 56 -16.05 -2.14 9.47
N PRO A 57 -15.51 -1.35 10.43
CA PRO A 57 -16.23 -1.03 11.65
C PRO A 57 -17.39 -0.06 11.37
N LYS A 58 -18.44 -0.13 12.19
CA LYS A 58 -19.43 0.96 12.24
C LYS A 58 -18.81 2.14 12.98
N LEU A 59 -18.86 3.31 12.37
CA LEU A 59 -18.32 4.55 12.95
C LEU A 59 -19.40 5.28 13.75
N SER A 60 -18.98 6.16 14.66
CA SER A 60 -19.89 7.15 15.23
C SER A 60 -20.31 8.15 14.15
N ALA A 61 -21.47 8.79 14.32
CA ALA A 61 -21.98 9.75 13.34
C ALA A 61 -20.97 10.87 13.00
N ASP A 62 -20.25 11.38 14.00
CA ASP A 62 -19.23 12.41 13.78
C ASP A 62 -18.02 11.90 12.99
N ALA A 63 -17.56 10.67 13.25
CA ALA A 63 -16.44 10.07 12.53
C ALA A 63 -16.83 9.71 11.09
N GLU A 64 -18.02 9.15 10.88
CA GLU A 64 -18.56 8.87 9.54
C GLU A 64 -18.73 10.15 8.72
N LYS A 65 -19.26 11.21 9.32
CA LYS A 65 -19.38 12.52 8.67
C LYS A 65 -18.02 13.08 8.26
N ARG A 66 -17.00 12.99 9.11
CA ARG A 66 -15.63 13.40 8.76
C ARG A 66 -15.11 12.61 7.57
N LEU A 67 -15.18 11.28 7.63
CA LEU A 67 -14.69 10.39 6.57
C LEU A 67 -15.37 10.67 5.22
N THR A 68 -16.70 10.74 5.22
CA THR A 68 -17.52 10.95 4.01
C THR A 68 -17.35 12.36 3.42
N SER A 69 -16.96 13.35 4.23
CA SER A 69 -16.71 14.73 3.76
C SER A 69 -15.36 14.95 3.05
N LEU A 70 -14.45 13.97 3.09
CA LEU A 70 -13.11 14.15 2.52
C LEU A 70 -13.17 14.17 0.98
N PRO A 71 -12.63 15.22 0.31
CA PRO A 71 -12.85 15.43 -1.12
C PRO A 71 -11.86 14.66 -2.02
N PHE A 72 -10.98 13.82 -1.47
CA PHE A 72 -9.85 13.25 -2.20
C PHE A 72 -10.04 11.77 -2.59
N TRP A 73 -11.17 11.13 -2.29
CA TRP A 73 -11.34 9.69 -2.49
C TRP A 73 -11.16 9.20 -3.93
N ASN A 74 -11.60 9.99 -4.91
CA ASN A 74 -11.35 9.69 -6.32
C ASN A 74 -9.85 9.72 -6.65
N ILE A 75 -9.13 10.72 -6.12
CA ILE A 75 -7.69 10.86 -6.31
C ILE A 75 -6.98 9.69 -5.65
N ALA A 76 -7.34 9.30 -4.43
CA ALA A 76 -6.74 8.16 -3.73
C ALA A 76 -6.85 6.87 -4.56
N VAL A 77 -8.05 6.50 -5.02
CA VAL A 77 -8.25 5.30 -5.85
C VAL A 77 -7.45 5.37 -7.16
N GLN A 78 -7.39 6.54 -7.80
CA GLN A 78 -6.65 6.72 -9.05
C GLN A 78 -5.14 6.64 -8.84
N THR A 79 -4.62 7.23 -7.77
CA THR A 79 -3.20 7.19 -7.41
C THR A 79 -2.72 5.76 -7.26
N GLU A 80 -3.43 4.93 -6.51
CA GLU A 80 -3.10 3.51 -6.34
C GLU A 80 -3.08 2.75 -7.68
N GLY A 81 -4.06 3.00 -8.55
CA GLY A 81 -4.10 2.36 -9.86
C GLY A 81 -2.97 2.80 -10.79
N PHE A 82 -2.58 4.08 -10.75
CA PHE A 82 -1.39 4.56 -11.46
C PHE A 82 -0.10 3.99 -10.87
N ALA A 83 0.01 3.87 -9.55
CA ALA A 83 1.16 3.29 -8.87
C ALA A 83 1.34 1.84 -9.31
N SER A 84 0.28 1.02 -9.20
CA SER A 84 0.27 -0.38 -9.67
C SER A 84 0.73 -0.52 -11.12
N SER A 85 0.13 0.26 -12.04
CA SER A 85 0.47 0.21 -13.47
C SER A 85 1.93 0.60 -13.74
N ARG A 86 2.45 1.63 -13.06
CA ARG A 86 3.83 2.10 -13.24
C ARG A 86 4.85 1.14 -12.64
N MET A 87 4.56 0.58 -11.46
CA MET A 87 5.38 -0.44 -10.83
C MET A 87 5.47 -1.69 -11.71
N GLN A 88 4.35 -2.16 -12.27
CA GLN A 88 4.35 -3.31 -13.17
C GLN A 88 5.13 -3.03 -14.45
N ALA A 89 4.93 -1.85 -15.06
CA ALA A 89 5.68 -1.47 -16.26
C ALA A 89 7.19 -1.45 -16.00
N MET A 90 7.64 -1.03 -14.81
CA MET A 90 9.05 -1.11 -14.44
C MET A 90 9.50 -2.56 -14.24
N ALA A 91 8.72 -3.37 -13.52
CA ALA A 91 9.00 -4.80 -13.30
C ALA A 91 9.21 -5.56 -14.62
N ASP A 92 8.44 -5.23 -15.65
CA ASP A 92 8.51 -5.87 -16.95
C ASP A 92 9.84 -5.59 -17.69
N THR A 93 10.54 -4.50 -17.35
CA THR A 93 11.87 -4.18 -17.90
C THR A 93 13.02 -4.87 -17.18
N ILE A 94 12.78 -5.43 -15.99
CA ILE A 94 13.83 -6.03 -15.15
C ILE A 94 14.20 -7.43 -15.66
N VAL A 95 15.51 -7.67 -15.83
CA VAL A 95 16.06 -8.96 -16.23
C VAL A 95 16.34 -9.88 -15.03
N ASP A 96 16.81 -9.32 -13.90
CA ASP A 96 17.07 -10.11 -12.69
C ASP A 96 15.76 -10.68 -12.13
N PRO A 97 15.61 -12.01 -12.03
CA PRO A 97 14.33 -12.62 -11.69
C PRO A 97 13.87 -12.29 -10.27
N THR A 98 14.79 -12.12 -9.32
CA THR A 98 14.46 -11.81 -7.92
C THR A 98 13.97 -10.38 -7.78
N ILE A 99 14.61 -9.42 -8.47
CA ILE A 99 14.14 -8.03 -8.49
C ILE A 99 12.79 -7.95 -9.22
N LYS A 100 12.63 -8.66 -10.34
CA LYS A 100 11.37 -8.70 -11.08
C LYS A 100 10.22 -9.25 -10.24
N GLU A 101 10.44 -10.35 -9.51
CA GLU A 101 9.45 -10.94 -8.59
C GLU A 101 9.03 -9.93 -7.51
N ALA A 102 10.01 -9.35 -6.80
CA ALA A 102 9.74 -8.38 -5.74
C ALA A 102 8.97 -7.15 -6.25
N LEU A 103 9.36 -6.59 -7.39
CA LEU A 103 8.71 -5.41 -7.95
C LEU A 103 7.32 -5.73 -8.53
N SER A 104 7.12 -6.92 -9.10
CA SER A 104 5.79 -7.37 -9.55
C SER A 104 4.85 -7.58 -8.36
N LEU A 105 5.34 -8.12 -7.25
CA LEU A 105 4.57 -8.22 -6.01
C LEU A 105 4.20 -6.84 -5.46
N ASN A 106 5.13 -5.88 -5.46
CA ASN A 106 4.80 -4.51 -5.07
C ASN A 106 3.71 -3.90 -5.97
N ALA A 107 3.82 -4.10 -7.30
CA ALA A 107 2.81 -3.63 -8.24
C ALA A 107 1.42 -4.24 -7.99
N PHE A 108 1.38 -5.53 -7.65
CA PHE A 108 0.17 -6.21 -7.23
C PHE A 108 -0.42 -5.60 -5.95
N GLU A 109 0.43 -5.31 -4.96
CA GLU A 109 0.01 -4.69 -3.69
C GLU A 109 -0.58 -3.30 -3.85
N GLU A 110 -0.01 -2.44 -4.69
CA GLU A 110 -0.65 -1.14 -5.00
C GLU A 110 -2.03 -1.33 -5.64
N GLY A 111 -2.16 -2.34 -6.51
CA GLY A 111 -3.45 -2.73 -7.08
C GLY A 111 -4.44 -3.20 -6.01
N ARG A 112 -3.94 -3.82 -4.94
CA ARG A 112 -4.72 -4.30 -3.81
C ARG A 112 -5.11 -3.16 -2.85
N HIS A 113 -4.24 -2.18 -2.62
CA HIS A 113 -4.57 -0.94 -1.90
C HIS A 113 -5.79 -0.25 -2.51
N LYS A 114 -5.82 -0.14 -3.84
CA LYS A 114 -6.98 0.36 -4.57
C LYS A 114 -8.27 -0.38 -4.22
N LEU A 115 -8.22 -1.71 -4.15
CA LEU A 115 -9.39 -2.54 -3.81
C LEU A 115 -9.83 -2.36 -2.36
N VAL A 116 -8.87 -2.25 -1.42
CA VAL A 116 -9.16 -1.94 -0.02
C VAL A 116 -9.92 -0.62 0.09
N ILE A 117 -9.42 0.44 -0.54
CA ILE A 117 -10.06 1.76 -0.53
C ILE A 117 -11.46 1.68 -1.17
N ARG A 118 -11.60 1.06 -2.34
CA ARG A 118 -12.91 0.93 -3.01
C ARG A 118 -13.93 0.17 -2.17
N ASN A 119 -13.53 -0.88 -1.47
CA ASN A 119 -14.41 -1.63 -0.58
C ASN A 119 -14.83 -0.79 0.64
N MET A 120 -13.90 -0.03 1.22
CA MET A 120 -14.20 0.92 2.30
C MET A 120 -15.22 1.97 1.84
N LEU A 121 -15.00 2.60 0.68
CA LEU A 121 -15.89 3.63 0.14
C LEU A 121 -17.29 3.08 -0.14
N ARG A 122 -17.39 1.86 -0.69
CA ARG A 122 -18.67 1.18 -0.86
C ARG A 122 -19.38 0.95 0.48
N PHE A 123 -18.65 0.50 1.51
CA PHE A 123 -19.21 0.24 2.82
C PHE A 123 -19.81 1.50 3.47
N TYR A 124 -19.13 2.64 3.37
CA TYR A 124 -19.61 3.93 3.91
C TYR A 124 -20.48 4.74 2.93
N GLY A 125 -20.88 4.17 1.79
CA GLY A 125 -21.75 4.84 0.82
C GLY A 125 -21.13 6.07 0.15
N ILE A 126 -19.80 6.14 0.06
CA ILE A 126 -19.09 7.27 -0.56
C ILE A 126 -19.06 7.06 -2.08
N PRO A 127 -19.59 8.00 -2.88
CA PRO A 127 -19.64 7.85 -4.32
C PRO A 127 -18.25 7.98 -4.94
N LEU A 128 -17.99 7.14 -5.94
CA LEU A 128 -16.81 7.20 -6.79
C LEU A 128 -17.19 7.57 -8.21
N GLN A 129 -16.34 8.37 -8.84
CA GLN A 129 -16.39 8.59 -10.28
C GLN A 129 -16.01 7.31 -11.02
N GLU A 130 -16.48 7.20 -12.26
CA GLU A 130 -16.06 6.13 -13.15
C GLU A 130 -14.54 6.21 -13.38
N GLU A 131 -13.88 5.07 -13.24
CA GLU A 131 -12.44 4.94 -13.35
C GLU A 131 -12.05 4.87 -14.83
N LYS A 132 -11.13 5.73 -15.25
CA LYS A 132 -10.57 5.65 -16.61
C LYS A 132 -9.56 4.50 -16.69
N PRO A 133 -9.45 3.80 -17.83
CA PRO A 133 -8.39 2.83 -18.04
C PRO A 133 -7.01 3.46 -17.84
N TYR A 134 -6.11 2.75 -17.14
CA TYR A 134 -4.72 3.17 -17.00
C TYR A 134 -3.98 2.85 -18.29
N SER A 135 -3.40 3.86 -18.92
CA SER A 135 -2.57 3.67 -20.09
C SER A 135 -1.23 3.04 -19.70
N THR A 136 -0.65 2.27 -20.63
CA THR A 136 0.72 1.76 -20.48
C THR A 136 1.69 2.94 -20.37
N PRO A 137 2.53 2.98 -19.32
CA PRO A 137 3.58 3.97 -19.16
C PRO A 137 4.52 4.01 -20.38
N GLN A 138 4.69 5.18 -21.00
CA GLN A 138 5.61 5.33 -22.16
C GLN A 138 7.09 5.28 -21.75
N ASN A 139 7.41 5.73 -20.53
CA ASN A 139 8.74 5.64 -19.93
C ASN A 139 8.58 5.06 -18.52
N ALA A 140 8.82 3.75 -18.41
CA ALA A 140 8.63 3.00 -17.18
C ALA A 140 9.53 3.52 -16.04
N GLU A 141 10.82 3.71 -16.31
CA GLU A 141 11.80 4.15 -15.31
C GLU A 141 11.49 5.54 -14.77
N ALA A 142 11.24 6.53 -15.64
CA ALA A 142 10.95 7.90 -15.21
C ALA A 142 9.66 7.97 -14.37
N LEU A 143 8.64 7.18 -14.74
CA LEU A 143 7.37 7.13 -14.01
C LEU A 143 7.47 6.33 -12.72
N PHE A 144 8.31 5.30 -12.66
CA PHE A 144 8.65 4.58 -11.43
C PHE A 144 9.35 5.51 -10.44
N ILE A 145 10.39 6.23 -10.87
CA ILE A 145 11.12 7.20 -10.03
C ILE A 145 10.17 8.30 -9.53
N ARG A 146 9.32 8.85 -10.42
CA ARG A 146 8.33 9.86 -10.03
C ARG A 146 7.34 9.34 -8.99
N THR A 147 6.90 8.09 -9.13
CA THR A 147 5.99 7.45 -8.18
C THR A 147 6.69 7.28 -6.84
N GLY A 148 7.88 6.69 -6.80
CA GLY A 148 8.65 6.52 -5.55
C GLY A 148 8.97 7.84 -4.84
N TYR A 149 9.29 8.91 -5.59
CA TYR A 149 9.47 10.24 -4.99
C TYR A 149 8.16 10.79 -4.40
N GLY A 150 7.02 10.57 -5.07
CA GLY A 150 5.69 10.90 -4.57
C GLY A 150 5.38 10.17 -3.27
N GLU A 151 5.62 8.86 -3.21
CA GLU A 151 5.42 8.05 -2.00
C GLU A 151 6.24 8.53 -0.81
N CYS A 152 7.48 8.97 -1.03
CA CYS A 152 8.30 9.57 0.03
C CYS A 152 7.69 10.85 0.58
N PHE A 153 7.17 11.71 -0.29
CA PHE A 153 6.50 12.94 0.09
C PHE A 153 5.20 12.65 0.85
N ASP A 154 4.36 11.78 0.30
CA ASP A 154 3.08 11.39 0.88
C ASP A 154 3.29 10.73 2.25
N SER A 155 4.27 9.84 2.38
CA SER A 155 4.65 9.23 3.66
C SER A 155 5.07 10.26 4.71
N PHE A 156 5.91 11.23 4.33
CA PHE A 156 6.37 12.28 5.24
C PHE A 156 5.20 13.10 5.80
N PHE A 157 4.29 13.55 4.95
CA PHE A 157 3.13 14.33 5.37
C PHE A 157 2.09 13.47 6.09
N ALA A 158 1.76 12.29 5.56
CA ALA A 158 0.76 11.41 6.13
C ALA A 158 1.15 11.03 7.57
N PHE A 159 2.35 10.50 7.81
CA PHE A 159 2.74 10.07 9.15
C PHE A 159 2.71 11.22 10.17
N GLY A 160 3.16 12.42 9.77
CA GLY A 160 3.07 13.62 10.60
C GLY A 160 1.63 14.04 10.89
N LEU A 161 0.78 14.11 9.86
CA LEU A 161 -0.64 14.46 9.98
C LEU A 161 -1.41 13.46 10.85
N PHE A 162 -1.19 12.15 10.64
CA PHE A 162 -1.81 11.11 11.45
C PHE A 162 -1.38 11.20 12.92
N LYS A 163 -0.10 11.50 13.18
CA LYS A 163 0.39 11.71 14.55
C LYS A 163 -0.27 12.93 15.21
N MET A 164 -0.34 14.06 14.52
CA MET A 164 -1.00 15.27 15.04
C MET A 164 -2.50 15.07 15.28
N ALA A 165 -3.19 14.40 14.35
CA ALA A 165 -4.61 14.07 14.50
C ALA A 165 -4.85 13.12 15.68
N LYS A 166 -3.96 12.15 15.91
CA LYS A 166 -4.02 11.31 17.11
C LYS A 166 -3.81 12.12 18.38
N ASP A 167 -2.77 12.97 18.43
CA ASP A 167 -2.41 13.72 19.64
C ASP A 167 -3.44 14.79 20.02
N SER A 168 -4.14 15.35 19.02
CA SER A 168 -5.22 16.32 19.23
C SER A 168 -6.54 15.69 19.69
N GLY A 169 -6.63 14.35 19.77
CA GLY A 169 -7.90 13.64 20.02
C GLY A 169 -8.86 13.72 18.84
N TYR A 170 -8.36 14.04 17.64
CA TYR A 170 -9.18 14.08 16.43
C TYR A 170 -9.60 12.68 16.00
N PHE A 171 -8.71 11.69 16.13
CA PHE A 171 -9.10 10.28 16.04
C PHE A 171 -9.62 9.79 17.39
N PRO A 172 -10.41 8.70 17.43
CA PRO A 172 -10.80 8.09 18.71
C PRO A 172 -9.53 7.66 19.54
N PRO A 173 -9.65 7.14 20.79
CA PRO A 173 -8.54 6.76 21.71
C PRO A 173 -7.94 5.31 21.69
#